data_AF-A0A3D4ADI7-F1
#
_entry.id   AF-A0A3D4ADI7-F1
#
_cell.length_a   1.000
_cell.length_b   1.000
_cell.length_c   1.000
_cell.angle_alpha   90.00
_cell.angle_beta   90.00
_cell.angle_gamma   90.00
#
_symmetry.space_group_name_H-M   'P 1'
#
loop_
_entity.id
_entity.type
_entity.pdbx_description
1 polymer ?
#
loop_
_entity_poly.entity_id
_entity_poly.type
_entity_poly.pdbx_seq_one_letter_code
_entity_poly.pdbx_strand_id
1 'polypeptide(L)'
;MVTEEEYSPLDSIPITKNYRYMKQNTRYAELLPKLSNKLPILWQEFKQDTHNRTSPSEQAFARYITQKDSTFLANVKSLYPALYSHFIGQQQEYTLESITITTLAYEEHKDACFSLNDAWYDIELRHMIGAHTFLVAAKPSFKGDVRAIFRFQSDNYAINSGTTPTGQFTLEIKFTFITKGKRVSVSTGVFKMDV
;
A
#
# COMPACT_ATOMS: atom_id res chain seq x y z
N MET A 1 30.84 30.72 25.40
CA MET A 1 30.34 29.55 26.15
C MET A 1 28.95 29.27 25.65
N VAL A 2 28.81 28.28 24.77
CA VAL A 2 27.51 27.79 24.31
C VAL A 2 27.20 26.61 25.22
N THR A 3 26.16 26.77 26.02
CA THR A 3 25.69 25.76 26.96
C THR A 3 25.20 24.54 26.19
N GLU A 4 25.74 23.39 26.57
CA GLU A 4 25.30 22.06 26.15
C GLU A 4 23.78 21.95 26.34
N GLU A 5 23.04 21.67 25.27
CA GLU A 5 21.66 21.20 25.41
C GLU A 5 21.74 19.75 25.93
N GLU A 6 21.54 19.63 27.25
CA GLU A 6 21.34 18.37 27.95
C GLU A 6 20.22 17.57 27.26
N TYR A 7 20.61 16.45 26.68
CA TYR A 7 19.70 15.42 26.21
C TYR A 7 19.04 14.79 27.45
N SER A 8 17.85 15.26 27.84
CA SER A 8 17.09 14.69 28.95
C SER A 8 16.52 13.32 28.54
N PRO A 9 16.99 12.21 29.14
CA PRO A 9 16.53 10.88 28.78
C PRO A 9 15.45 10.46 29.77
N LEU A 10 14.23 11.02 29.70
CA LEU A 10 13.05 10.55 30.44
C LEU A 10 11.79 11.30 29.95
N ASP A 11 11.15 10.78 28.91
CA ASP A 11 9.71 10.93 28.61
C ASP A 11 9.29 10.03 27.43
N SER A 12 9.98 8.90 27.26
CA SER A 12 9.68 7.93 26.22
C SER A 12 8.58 6.97 26.67
N ILE A 13 7.33 7.44 26.71
CA ILE A 13 6.23 6.55 26.30
C ILE A 13 5.34 7.17 25.19
N PRO A 14 5.92 7.51 24.02
CA PRO A 14 5.24 7.55 22.73
C PRO A 14 4.76 6.15 22.33
N ILE A 15 3.92 6.02 21.29
CA ILE A 15 3.40 4.73 20.76
C ILE A 15 4.43 3.62 20.97
N THR A 16 4.12 2.72 21.90
CA THR A 16 5.18 1.91 22.53
C THR A 16 5.69 0.82 21.61
N LYS A 17 4.79 0.29 20.79
CA LYS A 17 5.04 -0.84 19.90
C LYS A 17 4.12 -0.73 18.68
N ASN A 18 4.70 -1.02 17.53
CA ASN A 18 3.95 -1.39 16.34
C ASN A 18 4.11 -2.91 16.19
N TYR A 19 3.01 -3.65 16.30
CA TYR A 19 3.01 -5.05 15.90
C TYR A 19 2.50 -5.16 14.48
N ARG A 20 3.35 -5.70 13.61
CA ARG A 20 3.00 -6.01 12.24
C ARG A 20 2.63 -7.47 12.10
N TYR A 21 1.58 -7.73 11.33
CA TYR A 21 1.26 -9.05 10.85
C TYR A 21 0.97 -8.97 9.35
N MET A 22 1.67 -9.80 8.59
CA MET A 22 1.32 -10.05 7.19
C MET A 22 0.44 -11.29 7.17
N LYS A 23 -0.82 -11.11 6.76
CA LYS A 23 -1.72 -12.24 6.60
C LYS A 23 -1.48 -12.84 5.23
N GLN A 24 -1.04 -14.11 5.18
CA GLN A 24 -1.05 -14.85 3.93
C GLN A 24 -2.48 -14.91 3.40
N ASN A 25 -2.64 -14.47 2.15
CA ASN A 25 -3.95 -14.43 1.55
C ASN A 25 -4.37 -15.83 1.09
N THR A 26 -5.15 -16.52 1.92
CA THR A 26 -5.60 -17.90 1.63
C THR A 26 -6.50 -17.99 0.40
N ARG A 27 -7.07 -16.86 -0.05
CA ARG A 27 -7.90 -16.79 -1.27
C ARG A 27 -7.05 -16.65 -2.54
N TYR A 28 -5.74 -16.46 -2.42
CA TYR A 28 -4.84 -16.25 -3.56
C TYR A 28 -4.89 -17.43 -4.54
N ALA A 29 -4.74 -18.66 -4.04
CA ALA A 29 -4.80 -19.87 -4.86
C ALA A 29 -6.17 -20.07 -5.55
N GLU A 30 -7.25 -19.55 -4.95
CA GLU A 30 -8.61 -19.70 -5.48
C GLU A 30 -8.97 -18.61 -6.50
N LEU A 31 -8.61 -17.36 -6.21
CA LEU A 31 -9.03 -16.20 -6.98
C LEU A 31 -8.09 -15.86 -8.11
N LEU A 32 -6.77 -16.03 -7.92
CA LEU A 32 -5.79 -15.64 -8.94
C LEU A 32 -6.09 -16.30 -10.30
N PRO A 33 -6.32 -17.63 -10.40
CA PRO A 33 -6.64 -18.24 -11.70
C PRO A 33 -7.93 -17.69 -12.33
N LYS A 34 -8.96 -17.44 -11.50
CA LYS A 34 -10.25 -16.89 -11.97
C LYS A 34 -10.07 -15.49 -12.55
N LEU A 35 -9.27 -14.67 -11.88
CA LEU A 35 -8.99 -13.29 -12.28
C LEU A 35 -8.10 -13.26 -13.53
N SER A 36 -7.03 -14.04 -13.56
CA SER A 36 -6.11 -14.15 -14.70
C SER A 36 -6.80 -14.63 -15.96
N ASN A 37 -7.78 -15.55 -15.86
CA ASN A 37 -8.55 -16.02 -17.02
C ASN A 37 -9.58 -15.00 -17.51
N LYS A 38 -10.16 -14.20 -16.60
CA LYS A 38 -11.25 -13.27 -16.93
C LYS A 38 -10.74 -11.94 -17.50
N LEU A 39 -9.58 -11.48 -17.07
CA LEU A 39 -9.05 -10.18 -17.48
C LEU A 39 -8.82 -10.06 -19.00
N PRO A 40 -8.21 -11.04 -19.71
CA PRO A 40 -8.05 -10.95 -21.17
C PRO A 40 -9.40 -10.84 -21.90
N ILE A 41 -10.44 -11.50 -21.38
CA ILE A 41 -11.81 -11.44 -21.93
C ILE A 41 -12.35 -10.01 -21.78
N LEU A 42 -12.32 -9.46 -20.56
CA LEU A 42 -12.75 -8.08 -20.29
C LEU A 42 -12.00 -7.05 -21.15
N TRP A 43 -10.70 -7.27 -21.40
CA TRP A 43 -9.90 -6.42 -22.27
C TRP A 43 -10.35 -6.48 -23.74
N GLN A 44 -10.66 -7.67 -24.25
CA GLN A 44 -11.18 -7.80 -25.62
C GLN A 44 -12.57 -7.18 -25.75
N GLU A 45 -13.46 -7.39 -24.78
CA GLU A 45 -14.79 -6.75 -24.73
C GLU A 45 -14.66 -5.22 -24.71
N PHE A 46 -13.77 -4.67 -23.88
CA PHE A 46 -13.49 -3.24 -23.85
C PHE A 46 -13.03 -2.69 -25.21
N LYS A 47 -12.12 -3.38 -25.90
CA LYS A 47 -11.67 -2.95 -27.24
C LYS A 47 -12.77 -3.04 -28.29
N GLN A 48 -13.66 -4.02 -28.20
CA GLN A 48 -14.81 -4.16 -29.09
C GLN A 48 -15.84 -3.05 -28.85
N ASP A 49 -16.18 -2.80 -27.59
CA ASP A 49 -17.15 -1.78 -27.15
C ASP A 49 -16.67 -0.34 -27.44
N THR A 50 -15.36 -0.11 -27.53
CA THR A 50 -14.80 1.24 -27.75
C THR A 50 -14.49 1.59 -29.20
N HIS A 51 -14.85 0.72 -30.17
CA HIS A 51 -14.73 0.95 -31.62
C HIS A 51 -13.43 1.67 -32.05
N ASN A 52 -12.27 1.01 -31.92
CA ASN A 52 -11.00 1.49 -32.49
C ASN A 52 -10.65 2.96 -32.15
N ARG A 53 -11.06 3.47 -30.99
CA ARG A 53 -10.50 4.73 -30.48
C ARG A 53 -9.00 4.54 -30.35
N THR A 54 -8.27 5.34 -31.12
CA THR A 54 -6.82 5.41 -31.17
C THR A 54 -6.24 5.38 -29.76
N SER A 55 -5.58 4.26 -29.43
CA SER A 55 -4.96 3.96 -28.14
C SER A 55 -5.94 3.86 -26.95
N PRO A 56 -6.45 2.65 -26.63
CA PRO A 56 -7.15 2.42 -25.38
C PRO A 56 -6.31 2.86 -24.18
N SER A 57 -6.86 3.75 -23.35
CA SER A 57 -6.16 4.25 -22.16
C SER A 57 -6.46 3.42 -20.91
N GLU A 58 -5.46 3.32 -20.05
CA GLU A 58 -5.48 2.80 -18.67
C GLU A 58 -6.79 3.08 -17.92
N GLN A 59 -7.10 4.38 -17.80
CA GLN A 59 -8.21 4.90 -17.03
C GLN A 59 -9.54 4.54 -17.69
N ALA A 60 -9.57 4.43 -19.02
CA ALA A 60 -10.77 4.03 -19.74
C ALA A 60 -11.10 2.55 -19.47
N PHE A 61 -10.10 1.68 -19.42
CA PHE A 61 -10.31 0.26 -19.09
C PHE A 61 -10.69 0.04 -17.62
N ALA A 62 -10.03 0.75 -16.69
CA ALA A 62 -10.39 0.67 -15.28
C ALA A 62 -11.85 1.11 -15.02
N ARG A 63 -12.29 2.19 -15.68
CA ARG A 63 -13.69 2.64 -15.64
C ARG A 63 -14.64 1.62 -16.27
N TYR A 64 -14.24 1.01 -17.38
CA TYR A 64 -15.02 -0.03 -18.04
C TYR A 64 -15.29 -1.22 -17.11
N ILE A 65 -14.25 -1.77 -16.48
CA ILE A 65 -14.39 -2.90 -15.55
C ILE A 65 -15.24 -2.51 -14.35
N THR A 66 -15.10 -1.28 -13.83
CA THR A 66 -15.94 -0.78 -12.74
C THR A 66 -17.43 -0.83 -13.08
N GLN A 67 -17.77 -0.53 -14.33
CA GLN A 67 -19.16 -0.53 -14.79
C GLN A 67 -19.68 -1.93 -15.13
N LYS A 68 -18.84 -2.78 -15.74
CA LYS A 68 -19.24 -4.10 -16.24
C LYS A 68 -19.14 -5.21 -15.21
N ASP A 69 -18.19 -5.13 -14.30
CA ASP A 69 -17.88 -6.20 -13.36
C ASP A 69 -17.26 -5.71 -12.05
N SER A 70 -18.11 -5.15 -11.18
CA SER A 70 -17.72 -4.72 -9.84
C SER A 70 -17.23 -5.88 -8.95
N THR A 71 -17.65 -7.12 -9.23
CA THR A 71 -17.23 -8.31 -8.48
C THR A 71 -15.80 -8.70 -8.81
N PHE A 72 -15.39 -8.59 -10.07
CA PHE A 72 -13.99 -8.75 -10.47
C PHE A 72 -13.09 -7.80 -9.69
N LEU A 73 -13.42 -6.51 -9.64
CA LEU A 73 -12.66 -5.52 -8.87
C LEU A 73 -12.59 -5.84 -7.38
N ALA A 74 -13.70 -6.26 -6.78
CA ALA A 74 -13.72 -6.65 -5.37
C ALA A 74 -12.81 -7.85 -5.09
N ASN A 75 -12.77 -8.83 -6.01
CA ASN A 75 -11.89 -9.99 -5.91
C ASN A 75 -10.42 -9.60 -6.10
N VAL A 76 -10.08 -8.76 -7.08
CA VAL A 76 -8.72 -8.22 -7.27
C VAL A 76 -8.27 -7.49 -5.99
N LYS A 77 -9.10 -6.59 -5.46
CA LYS A 77 -8.82 -5.87 -4.20
C LYS A 77 -8.58 -6.80 -3.02
N SER A 78 -9.30 -7.92 -2.98
CA SER A 78 -9.14 -8.88 -1.91
C SER A 78 -7.80 -9.60 -1.95
N LEU A 79 -7.06 -9.56 -3.06
CA LEU A 79 -5.74 -10.17 -3.23
C LEU A 79 -4.56 -9.26 -2.91
N TYR A 80 -4.79 -7.95 -2.70
CA TYR A 80 -3.69 -7.02 -2.46
C TYR A 80 -2.93 -7.30 -1.16
N PRO A 81 -1.60 -7.11 -1.16
CA PRO A 81 -0.80 -7.21 0.05
C PRO A 81 -1.28 -6.17 1.05
N ALA A 82 -1.54 -6.63 2.27
CA ALA A 82 -2.04 -5.81 3.36
C ALA A 82 -1.14 -5.96 4.58
N LEU A 83 -0.66 -4.82 5.09
CA LEU A 83 0.02 -4.72 6.37
C LEU A 83 -1.01 -4.43 7.45
N TYR A 84 -1.13 -5.36 8.40
CA TYR A 84 -1.92 -5.14 9.60
C TYR A 84 -0.98 -4.59 10.67
N SER A 85 -1.23 -3.35 11.08
CA SER A 85 -0.46 -2.68 12.14
C SER A 85 -1.34 -2.52 13.37
N HIS A 86 -0.85 -2.96 14.52
CA HIS A 86 -1.46 -2.69 15.81
C HIS A 86 -0.63 -1.62 16.53
N PHE A 87 -1.22 -0.44 16.70
CA PHE A 87 -0.62 0.68 17.41
C PHE A 87 -1.13 0.70 18.85
N ILE A 88 -0.20 0.63 19.79
CA ILE A 88 -0.51 0.74 21.23
C ILE A 88 -0.21 2.15 21.69
N GLY A 89 -1.26 2.96 21.82
CA GLY A 89 -1.21 4.34 22.30
C GLY A 89 -1.62 4.46 23.76
N GLN A 90 -1.19 5.54 24.42
CA GLN A 90 -1.67 5.87 25.76
C GLN A 90 -3.04 6.58 25.70
N GLN A 91 -3.54 7.10 26.83
CA GLN A 91 -4.79 7.86 26.93
C GLN A 91 -4.79 9.23 26.22
N GLN A 92 -3.79 9.52 25.40
CA GLN A 92 -3.68 10.75 24.60
C GLN A 92 -4.05 10.51 23.13
N GLU A 93 -4.37 11.58 22.42
CA GLU A 93 -4.70 11.52 21.00
C GLU A 93 -3.44 11.50 20.14
N TYR A 94 -3.42 10.61 19.15
CA TYR A 94 -2.38 10.50 18.13
C TYR A 94 -3.02 10.71 16.76
N THR A 95 -2.53 11.69 16.02
CA THR A 95 -2.99 11.97 14.65
C THR A 95 -1.92 11.54 13.66
N LEU A 96 -2.22 10.64 12.74
CA LEU A 96 -1.26 10.22 11.71
C LEU A 96 -1.01 11.40 10.75
N GLU A 97 0.23 11.88 10.71
CA GLU A 97 0.66 12.99 9.86
C GLU A 97 1.26 12.48 8.54
N SER A 98 2.15 11.49 8.63
CA SER A 98 2.85 10.97 7.46
C SER A 98 3.26 9.52 7.59
N ILE A 99 3.47 8.90 6.44
CA ILE A 99 4.02 7.55 6.31
C ILE A 99 5.25 7.67 5.42
N THR A 100 6.41 7.31 5.93
CA THR A 100 7.64 7.21 5.15
C THR A 100 7.92 5.74 4.85
N ILE A 101 8.08 5.40 3.58
CA ILE A 101 8.51 4.07 3.16
C ILE A 101 9.90 4.16 2.59
N THR A 102 10.78 3.31 3.08
CA THR A 102 12.12 3.12 2.52
C THR A 102 12.15 1.80 1.76
N THR A 103 12.26 1.87 0.44
CA THR A 103 12.58 0.71 -0.41
C THR A 103 14.08 0.47 -0.34
N LEU A 104 14.46 -0.70 0.19
CA LEU A 104 15.85 -1.12 0.34
C LEU A 104 16.29 -2.03 -0.82
N ALA A 105 15.37 -2.83 -1.34
CA ALA A 105 15.58 -3.68 -2.52
C ALA A 105 14.23 -4.00 -3.19
N TYR A 106 14.28 -4.32 -4.48
CA TYR A 106 13.17 -4.85 -5.26
C TYR A 106 13.68 -5.97 -6.16
N GLU A 107 13.09 -7.15 -6.03
CA GLU A 107 13.36 -8.32 -6.86
C GLU A 107 12.13 -8.63 -7.71
N GLU A 108 12.20 -8.39 -9.02
CA GLU A 108 11.09 -8.63 -9.94
C GLU A 108 10.89 -10.13 -10.22
N HIS A 109 9.64 -10.58 -10.19
CA HIS A 109 9.21 -11.92 -10.60
C HIS A 109 8.56 -11.86 -11.98
N LYS A 110 9.03 -12.70 -12.91
CA LYS A 110 8.65 -12.64 -14.32
C LYS A 110 7.25 -13.18 -14.64
N ASP A 111 6.61 -13.91 -13.72
CA ASP A 111 5.50 -14.81 -14.04
C ASP A 111 4.19 -14.54 -13.29
N ALA A 112 4.10 -13.49 -12.48
CA ALA A 112 2.84 -13.09 -11.86
C ALA A 112 2.61 -11.60 -12.02
N CYS A 113 1.35 -11.22 -12.25
CA CYS A 113 0.97 -9.85 -12.49
C CYS A 113 -0.36 -9.51 -11.83
N PHE A 114 -0.45 -8.34 -11.21
CA PHE A 114 -1.74 -7.73 -10.89
C PHE A 114 -2.19 -6.81 -12.02
N SER A 115 -3.50 -6.74 -12.20
CA SER A 115 -4.10 -5.95 -13.26
C SER A 115 -4.96 -4.88 -12.64
N LEU A 116 -4.82 -3.65 -13.16
CA LEU A 116 -5.50 -2.40 -12.82
C LEU A 116 -4.67 -1.41 -11.99
N ASN A 117 -4.55 -0.20 -12.56
CA ASN A 117 -3.86 0.95 -11.97
C ASN A 117 -4.74 1.71 -10.96
N ASP A 118 -6.07 1.73 -11.14
CA ASP A 118 -7.01 2.55 -10.35
C ASP A 118 -7.82 1.75 -9.31
N ALA A 119 -7.16 1.23 -8.28
CA ALA A 119 -7.84 0.44 -7.25
C ALA A 119 -7.50 0.86 -5.82
N TRP A 120 -7.77 2.13 -5.46
CA TRP A 120 -7.99 2.58 -4.07
C TRP A 120 -6.98 1.98 -3.08
N TYR A 121 -5.71 2.32 -3.28
CA TYR A 121 -4.63 1.94 -2.39
C TYR A 121 -4.41 3.03 -1.35
N ASP A 122 -4.01 2.62 -0.15
CA ASP A 122 -3.62 3.59 0.87
C ASP A 122 -2.22 4.13 0.57
N ILE A 123 -1.35 3.31 -0.05
CA ILE A 123 0.05 3.65 -0.27
C ILE A 123 0.63 3.00 -1.54
N GLU A 124 1.27 3.80 -2.39
CA GLU A 124 2.04 3.32 -3.55
C GLU A 124 3.49 3.02 -3.14
N LEU A 125 4.02 1.87 -3.56
CA LEU A 125 5.40 1.46 -3.36
C LEU A 125 6.21 1.78 -4.60
N ARG A 126 7.39 2.36 -4.38
CA ARG A 126 8.32 2.66 -5.45
C ARG A 126 9.34 1.54 -5.59
N HIS A 127 9.43 0.95 -6.77
CA HIS A 127 10.44 -0.06 -7.09
C HIS A 127 11.87 0.50 -7.02
N MET A 128 12.03 1.81 -7.21
CA MET A 128 13.31 2.50 -7.01
C MET A 128 13.71 2.53 -5.52
N ILE A 129 14.96 2.17 -5.25
CA ILE A 129 15.56 2.24 -3.91
C ILE A 129 15.54 3.69 -3.41
N GLY A 130 15.11 3.89 -2.17
CA GLY A 130 15.06 5.19 -1.53
C GLY A 130 13.91 5.36 -0.56
N ALA A 131 13.84 6.52 0.08
CA ALA A 131 12.77 6.87 1.00
C ALA A 131 11.76 7.81 0.33
N HIS A 132 10.48 7.50 0.46
CA HIS A 132 9.38 8.35 0.02
C HIS A 132 8.43 8.62 1.18
N THR A 133 8.01 9.88 1.34
CA THR A 133 7.12 10.30 2.42
C THR A 133 5.77 10.75 1.87
N PHE A 134 4.73 10.07 2.33
CA PHE A 134 3.34 10.35 2.00
C PHE A 134 2.71 11.15 3.15
N LEU A 135 2.16 12.32 2.85
CA LEU A 135 1.36 13.08 3.82
C LEU A 135 -0.06 12.51 3.88
N VAL A 136 -0.54 12.22 5.08
CA VAL A 136 -1.87 11.63 5.27
C VAL A 136 -2.91 12.75 5.39
N ALA A 137 -3.53 13.09 4.26
CA ALA A 137 -4.47 14.22 4.17
C ALA A 137 -5.68 14.08 5.10
N ALA A 138 -6.20 12.86 5.29
CA ALA A 138 -7.35 12.59 6.14
C ALA A 138 -7.05 12.76 7.64
N LYS A 139 -5.77 12.79 8.03
CA LYS A 139 -5.32 12.96 9.43
C LYS A 139 -6.10 12.11 10.43
N PRO A 140 -6.20 10.78 10.24
CA PRO A 140 -6.94 9.92 11.16
C PRO A 140 -6.32 10.00 12.56
N SER A 141 -7.16 10.09 13.58
CA SER A 141 -6.73 10.14 14.98
C SER A 141 -7.29 9.00 15.82
N PHE A 142 -6.56 8.62 16.87
CA PHE A 142 -6.99 7.59 17.81
C PHE A 142 -6.53 7.89 19.24
N LYS A 143 -7.19 7.24 20.21
CA LYS A 143 -6.81 7.17 21.63
C LYS A 143 -6.78 5.71 22.05
N GLY A 144 -5.77 5.30 22.84
CA GLY A 144 -5.61 3.89 23.24
C GLY A 144 -5.10 2.99 22.11
N ASP A 145 -5.61 1.76 22.05
CA ASP A 145 -5.15 0.74 21.11
C ASP A 145 -5.99 0.74 19.83
N VAL A 146 -5.32 0.80 18.68
CA VAL A 146 -6.01 0.78 17.37
C VAL A 146 -5.31 -0.15 16.39
N ARG A 147 -6.12 -0.79 15.54
CA ARG A 147 -5.64 -1.58 14.41
C ARG A 147 -5.87 -0.82 13.12
N ALA A 148 -4.83 -0.75 12.30
CA ALA A 148 -4.89 -0.20 10.95
C ALA A 148 -4.54 -1.27 9.93
N ILE A 149 -5.15 -1.16 8.75
CA ILE A 149 -4.86 -2.01 7.60
C ILE A 149 -4.37 -1.06 6.51
N PHE A 150 -3.16 -1.30 6.02
CA PHE A 150 -2.58 -0.56 4.90
C PHE A 150 -2.48 -1.48 3.70
N ARG A 151 -3.04 -1.08 2.56
CA ARG A 151 -2.92 -1.82 1.30
C ARG A 151 -1.90 -1.15 0.39
N PHE A 152 -1.08 -1.97 -0.26
CA PHE A 152 0.03 -1.50 -1.09
C PHE A 152 -0.15 -1.85 -2.56
N GLN A 153 0.36 -0.98 -3.42
CA GLN A 153 0.48 -1.17 -4.87
C GLN A 153 1.94 -0.98 -5.28
N SER A 154 2.41 -1.72 -6.29
CA SER A 154 3.66 -1.39 -6.98
C SER A 154 3.45 -0.28 -8.02
N ASP A 155 4.32 0.72 -8.06
CA ASP A 155 4.36 1.77 -9.10
C ASP A 155 4.86 1.25 -10.47
N ASN A 156 5.39 0.03 -10.51
CA ASN A 156 5.93 -0.60 -11.72
C ASN A 156 4.78 -1.14 -12.60
N TYR A 157 3.83 -0.31 -13.01
CA TYR A 157 2.69 -0.74 -13.82
C TYR A 157 3.02 -0.73 -15.32
N ALA A 158 2.95 -1.89 -15.99
CA ALA A 158 3.15 -2.04 -17.43
C ALA A 158 1.82 -1.93 -18.21
N ILE A 159 1.62 -0.75 -18.79
CA ILE A 159 0.45 -0.33 -19.58
C ILE A 159 0.19 -1.20 -20.80
N ASN A 160 1.24 -1.65 -21.46
CA ASN A 160 1.18 -2.42 -22.71
C ASN A 160 0.62 -3.84 -22.52
N SER A 161 0.69 -4.39 -21.32
CA SER A 161 0.17 -5.72 -20.97
C SER A 161 -0.96 -5.69 -19.95
N GLY A 162 -1.25 -4.52 -19.35
CA GLY A 162 -2.23 -4.41 -18.26
C GLY A 162 -1.76 -5.14 -17.00
N THR A 163 -0.45 -5.17 -16.78
CA THR A 163 0.21 -5.96 -15.74
C THR A 163 1.17 -5.10 -14.93
N THR A 164 1.11 -5.18 -13.61
CA THR A 164 2.25 -4.84 -12.75
C THR A 164 3.10 -6.09 -12.60
N PRO A 165 4.42 -6.09 -12.90
CA PRO A 165 5.29 -7.19 -12.53
C PRO A 165 5.18 -7.39 -11.03
N THR A 166 4.86 -8.62 -10.64
CA THR A 166 5.01 -8.98 -9.24
C THR A 166 6.48 -8.89 -8.85
N GLY A 167 6.73 -8.59 -7.60
CA GLY A 167 8.09 -8.59 -7.08
C GLY A 167 8.12 -8.54 -5.58
N GLN A 168 9.28 -8.92 -5.05
CA GLN A 168 9.52 -8.88 -3.64
C GLN A 168 10.21 -7.56 -3.28
N PHE A 169 9.50 -6.73 -2.53
CA PHE A 169 10.06 -5.52 -1.95
C PHE A 169 10.72 -5.85 -0.60
N THR A 170 11.91 -5.32 -0.36
CA THR A 170 12.49 -5.22 0.99
C THR A 170 12.27 -3.79 1.48
N LEU A 171 11.46 -3.63 2.52
CA LEU A 171 10.94 -2.34 2.98
C LEU A 171 11.22 -2.09 4.46
N GLU A 172 11.32 -0.81 4.80
CA GLU A 172 11.07 -0.29 6.15
C GLU A 172 9.98 0.77 6.07
N ILE A 173 8.97 0.72 6.96
CA ILE A 173 7.89 1.70 7.01
C ILE A 173 7.90 2.42 8.34
N LYS A 174 7.96 3.75 8.30
CA LYS A 174 7.91 4.65 9.45
C LYS A 174 6.62 5.45 9.44
N PHE A 175 5.83 5.32 10.49
CA PHE A 175 4.62 6.11 10.71
C PHE A 175 4.95 7.28 11.64
N THR A 176 4.58 8.50 11.25
CA THR A 176 4.78 9.70 12.07
C THR A 176 3.44 10.27 12.49
N PHE A 177 3.28 10.46 13.78
CA PHE A 177 2.10 10.96 14.44
C PHE A 177 2.39 12.30 15.11
N ILE A 178 1.37 13.14 15.20
CA ILE A 178 1.35 14.33 16.04
C ILE A 178 0.56 14.02 17.30
N THR A 179 1.13 14.35 18.46
CA THR A 179 0.47 14.21 19.76
C THR A 179 0.97 15.31 20.69
N LYS A 180 0.05 16.04 21.34
CA LYS A 180 0.37 17.20 22.22
C LYS A 180 1.35 18.20 21.57
N GLY A 181 1.19 18.44 20.25
CA GLY A 181 2.07 19.33 19.48
C GLY A 181 3.47 18.78 19.18
N LYS A 182 3.81 17.56 19.63
CA LYS A 182 5.09 16.90 19.37
C LYS A 182 4.94 15.82 18.29
N ARG A 183 5.99 15.64 17.49
CA ARG A 183 6.12 14.52 16.55
C ARG A 183 6.62 13.28 17.26
N VAL A 184 5.98 12.16 16.95
CA VAL A 184 6.33 10.83 17.42
C VAL A 184 6.36 9.90 16.22
N SER A 185 7.37 9.05 16.11
CA SER A 185 7.43 8.08 15.02
C SER A 185 7.63 6.66 15.53
N VAL A 186 7.06 5.70 14.79
CA VAL A 186 7.27 4.27 14.99
C VAL A 186 7.59 3.59 13.66
N SER A 187 8.53 2.65 13.67
CA SER A 187 8.93 1.89 12.49
C SER A 187 8.44 0.45 12.57
N THR A 188 8.17 -0.15 11.42
CA THR A 188 7.98 -1.60 11.31
C THR A 188 9.28 -2.37 11.56
N GLY A 189 10.44 -1.73 11.36
CA GLY A 189 11.71 -2.40 11.05
C GLY A 189 11.70 -2.98 9.64
N VAL A 190 12.81 -3.59 9.21
CA VAL A 190 12.95 -4.16 7.86
C VAL A 190 12.11 -5.43 7.69
N PHE A 191 11.44 -5.59 6.55
CA PHE A 191 10.74 -6.81 6.14
C PHE A 191 10.67 -6.96 4.63
N LYS A 192 10.31 -8.17 4.19
CA LYS A 192 10.03 -8.48 2.79
C LYS A 192 8.52 -8.56 2.55
N MET A 193 8.07 -8.11 1.40
CA MET A 193 6.67 -8.17 1.01
C MET A 193 6.56 -8.46 -0.47
N ASP A 194 5.79 -9.48 -0.82
CA ASP A 194 5.47 -9.80 -2.20
C ASP A 194 4.29 -8.92 -2.62
N VAL A 195 4.47 -8.19 -3.72
CA VAL A 195 3.52 -7.22 -4.28
C VAL A 195 3.34 -7.51 -5.76
#